data_AF-A0A428U786-F1
#
_entry.id   AF-A0A428U786-F1
#
_cell.length_a   1.000
_cell.length_b   1.000
_cell.length_c   1.000
_cell.angle_alpha   90.00
_cell.angle_beta   90.00
_cell.angle_gamma   90.00
#
_symmetry.space_group_name_H-M   'P 1'
#
loop_
_entity.id
_entity.type
_entity.pdbx_description
1 polymer ?
#
loop_
_entity_poly.entity_id
_entity_poly.type
_entity_poly.pdbx_seq_one_letter_code
_entity_poly.pdbx_strand_id
1 'polypeptide(L)'
;MGLAYFDPKAQRALKRSLDFSHVNHIATTSTQHSRDRLTPAAQEIQILAGQVRGFVCLSRRLSCPSFPFSLIPPEKTVTMSTFEQVVVIDGKGHLLGRLASIVAKQLLSGQKIVVVRCEALNISGEFFRAKLKYHAHLRKITRYNPTRGGPFHFRAPSRIFYKAVRGMIPHKTARGAAALERLKVFEGVPPPYDKKKKMVVPQALRVLRLQPGRKYCTVGRLSHEVGWKYQDIVGRLEDRRKAKAAAYYERKKIAARQLSDAKKTAAVKDETTKALAAFGY
;
A
#
# COMPACT_ATOMS: atom_id res chain seq x y z
N MET A 1 2.41 -63.12 -6.67
CA MET A 1 2.73 -62.79 -8.07
C MET A 1 1.94 -61.55 -8.45
N GLY A 2 2.58 -60.40 -8.42
CA GLY A 2 1.99 -59.12 -8.80
C GLY A 2 2.39 -58.76 -10.23
N LEU A 3 1.44 -58.20 -10.98
CA LEU A 3 1.73 -57.46 -12.20
C LEU A 3 0.84 -56.21 -12.20
N ALA A 4 1.47 -55.08 -11.89
CA ALA A 4 0.92 -53.75 -12.09
C ALA A 4 0.96 -53.44 -13.60
N TYR A 5 -0.20 -53.19 -14.18
CA TYR A 5 -0.32 -52.69 -15.55
C TYR A 5 -0.03 -51.18 -15.56
N PHE A 6 1.10 -50.82 -16.17
CA PHE A 6 1.56 -49.44 -16.35
C PHE A 6 0.89 -48.84 -17.59
N ASP A 7 0.18 -47.71 -17.42
CA ASP A 7 -0.59 -47.03 -18.47
C ASP A 7 0.33 -46.21 -19.42
N PRO A 8 0.32 -46.45 -20.74
CA PRO A 8 1.24 -45.85 -21.72
C PRO A 8 1.01 -44.35 -22.02
N LYS A 9 0.04 -43.68 -21.39
CA LYS A 9 -0.19 -42.23 -21.59
C LYS A 9 0.78 -41.32 -20.83
N ALA A 10 1.49 -41.82 -19.83
CA ALA A 10 2.43 -41.03 -19.02
C ALA A 10 3.76 -40.70 -19.73
N GLN A 11 4.18 -41.49 -20.72
CA GLN A 11 5.47 -41.31 -21.41
C GLN A 11 5.44 -40.24 -22.52
N ARG A 12 4.26 -39.83 -23.01
CA ARG A 12 4.14 -38.82 -24.09
C ARG A 12 4.23 -37.36 -23.62
N ALA A 13 4.13 -37.13 -22.31
CA ALA A 13 4.19 -35.79 -21.71
C ALA A 13 5.63 -35.30 -21.41
N LEU A 14 6.61 -36.21 -21.35
CA LEU A 14 8.00 -35.89 -20.99
C LEU A 14 8.93 -35.65 -22.20
N LYS A 15 8.46 -35.90 -23.42
CA LYS A 15 9.25 -35.75 -24.67
C LYS A 15 8.97 -34.45 -25.44
N ARG A 16 8.26 -33.49 -24.83
CA ARG A 16 7.91 -32.18 -25.42
C ARG A 16 8.60 -30.98 -24.74
N SER A 17 9.46 -31.24 -23.75
CA SER A 17 10.19 -30.21 -22.99
C SER A 17 11.65 -30.04 -23.42
N LEU A 18 12.07 -30.70 -24.49
CA LEU A 18 13.38 -30.54 -25.12
C LEU A 18 13.12 -30.37 -26.61
N ASP A 19 13.89 -29.48 -27.25
CA ASP A 19 13.81 -29.08 -28.66
C ASP A 19 12.85 -27.92 -28.95
N PHE A 20 13.30 -26.69 -28.65
CA PHE A 20 13.12 -25.54 -29.55
C PHE A 20 14.13 -24.44 -29.20
N SER A 21 15.41 -24.77 -29.40
CA SER A 21 16.52 -23.81 -29.46
C SER A 21 17.25 -24.04 -30.78
N HIS A 22 17.38 -22.96 -31.56
CA HIS A 22 18.10 -22.81 -32.83
C HIS A 22 17.45 -23.41 -34.09
N VAL A 23 17.02 -22.52 -35.02
CA VAL A 23 17.66 -22.36 -36.35
C VAL A 23 17.50 -20.90 -36.79
N ASN A 24 18.61 -20.34 -37.25
CA ASN A 24 18.80 -19.01 -37.81
C ASN A 24 18.48 -18.94 -39.31
N HIS A 25 18.14 -17.72 -39.76
CA HIS A 25 18.44 -17.07 -41.05
C HIS A 25 17.91 -17.61 -42.39
N ILE A 26 17.31 -16.69 -43.18
CA ILE A 26 17.52 -16.31 -44.61
C ILE A 26 16.33 -15.35 -44.94
N ALA A 27 16.48 -14.02 -44.93
CA ALA A 27 17.08 -13.08 -45.90
C ALA A 27 16.09 -12.53 -46.95
N THR A 28 16.05 -11.18 -47.04
CA THR A 28 15.72 -10.30 -48.19
C THR A 28 14.24 -10.27 -48.69
N THR A 29 13.59 -9.18 -49.10
CA THR A 29 14.00 -7.95 -49.82
C THR A 29 13.02 -6.77 -49.60
N SER A 30 13.59 -5.55 -49.49
CA SER A 30 13.18 -4.25 -50.07
C SER A 30 11.72 -3.76 -50.08
N THR A 31 11.48 -2.59 -49.45
CA THR A 31 11.09 -1.36 -50.19
C THR A 31 11.36 -0.12 -49.34
N GLN A 32 12.05 0.86 -49.94
CA GLN A 32 12.41 2.17 -49.38
C GLN A 32 11.37 3.25 -49.72
N HIS A 33 11.54 4.40 -49.06
CA HIS A 33 10.91 5.73 -49.22
C HIS A 33 9.58 5.95 -48.47
N SER A 34 9.38 6.99 -47.66
CA SER A 34 10.05 8.31 -47.60
C SER A 34 9.81 9.08 -46.27
N ARG A 35 10.91 9.68 -45.78
CA ARG A 35 11.13 11.04 -45.22
C ARG A 35 10.35 11.60 -44.00
N ASP A 36 11.15 11.79 -42.94
CA ASP A 36 11.47 13.06 -42.26
C ASP A 36 10.42 13.85 -41.46
N ARG A 37 10.55 13.81 -40.12
CA ARG A 37 11.06 14.93 -39.30
C ARG A 37 11.05 14.59 -37.80
N LEU A 38 12.23 14.44 -37.20
CA LEU A 38 12.45 14.53 -35.75
C LEU A 38 13.47 15.65 -35.50
N THR A 39 13.13 16.52 -34.55
CA THR A 39 13.86 17.73 -34.20
C THR A 39 15.02 17.45 -33.24
N PRO A 40 16.07 18.30 -33.25
CA PRO A 40 17.33 18.08 -32.56
C PRO A 40 17.38 18.86 -31.23
N ALA A 41 17.50 18.16 -30.09
CA ALA A 41 17.89 18.78 -28.81
C ALA A 41 18.15 17.71 -27.73
N ALA A 42 19.09 16.79 -27.94
CA ALA A 42 19.60 15.93 -26.87
C ALA A 42 20.88 15.21 -27.30
N GLN A 43 21.95 15.95 -27.59
CA GLN A 43 23.30 15.38 -27.71
C GLN A 43 24.31 16.53 -27.76
N GLU A 44 24.82 16.93 -26.59
CA GLU A 44 26.13 17.57 -26.46
C GLU A 44 26.59 17.45 -25.00
N ILE A 45 27.91 17.40 -24.81
CA ILE A 45 28.65 17.17 -23.56
C ILE A 45 28.90 15.68 -23.23
N GLN A 46 29.67 15.03 -24.09
CA GLN A 46 30.82 14.22 -23.67
C GLN A 46 31.85 14.27 -24.82
N ILE A 47 33.14 14.22 -24.47
CA ILE A 47 34.34 14.32 -25.31
C ILE A 47 34.96 15.73 -25.33
N LEU A 48 35.85 15.97 -24.35
CA LEU A 48 37.08 16.73 -24.55
C LEU A 48 38.12 16.18 -23.56
N ALA A 49 38.71 15.06 -23.97
CA ALA A 49 39.99 14.61 -23.46
C ALA A 49 41.03 14.94 -24.54
N GLY A 50 42.05 15.71 -24.20
CA GLY A 50 43.24 15.86 -25.04
C GLY A 50 43.97 17.19 -24.93
N GLN A 51 45.23 17.13 -24.50
CA GLN A 51 46.27 18.18 -24.45
C GLN A 51 46.05 19.21 -23.33
N VAL A 52 46.93 19.33 -22.33
CA VAL A 52 48.29 19.88 -22.50
C VAL A 52 49.32 19.15 -21.63
N ARG A 53 50.52 19.00 -22.22
CA ARG A 53 51.74 18.43 -21.65
C ARG A 53 52.39 19.35 -20.60
N GLY A 54 52.95 18.72 -19.58
CA GLY A 54 54.32 18.98 -19.11
C GLY A 54 54.56 20.19 -18.21
N PHE A 55 54.74 19.95 -16.91
CA PHE A 55 55.66 20.74 -16.09
C PHE A 55 56.29 19.86 -14.98
N VAL A 56 57.55 19.54 -15.23
CA VAL A 56 58.70 19.37 -14.30
C VAL A 56 58.44 18.83 -12.89
N CYS A 57 58.94 17.61 -12.69
CA CYS A 57 59.31 17.02 -11.41
C CYS A 57 60.54 17.73 -10.83
N LEU A 58 60.43 18.33 -9.64
CA LEU A 58 61.58 18.53 -8.76
C LEU A 58 61.20 18.20 -7.31
N SER A 59 61.95 17.24 -6.79
CA SER A 59 62.01 16.75 -5.42
C SER A 59 62.07 17.84 -4.36
N ARG A 60 61.21 17.74 -3.33
CA ARG A 60 61.59 18.01 -1.95
C ARG A 60 60.69 17.26 -0.98
N ARG A 61 61.27 16.25 -0.32
CA ARG A 61 60.77 15.67 0.93
C ARG A 61 60.68 16.78 1.97
N LEU A 62 59.50 17.02 2.50
CA LEU A 62 59.35 17.55 3.86
C LEU A 62 58.25 16.76 4.57
N SER A 63 58.67 16.20 5.68
CA SER A 63 57.93 15.46 6.69
C SER A 63 56.75 16.26 7.23
N CYS A 64 55.55 15.67 7.23
CA CYS A 64 54.43 16.12 8.06
C CYS A 64 53.96 14.95 8.95
N PRO A 65 53.70 15.20 10.23
CA PRO A 65 53.50 14.18 11.25
C PRO A 65 52.14 13.48 11.10
N SER A 66 52.16 12.17 11.34
CA SER A 66 51.00 11.30 11.47
C SER A 66 50.10 11.76 12.62
N PHE A 67 49.02 12.47 12.30
CA PHE A 67 47.87 12.58 13.19
C PHE A 67 47.12 11.25 13.18
N PRO A 68 46.83 10.64 14.34
CA PRO A 68 46.02 9.43 14.37
C PRO A 68 44.61 9.79 13.91
N PHE A 69 44.24 9.23 12.76
CA PHE A 69 42.89 9.22 12.22
C PHE A 69 41.98 8.54 13.26
N SER A 70 41.36 9.36 14.11
CA SER A 70 40.33 8.91 15.03
C SER A 70 39.23 8.25 14.21
N LEU A 71 38.93 7.00 14.53
CA LEU A 71 37.75 6.28 14.08
C LEU A 71 36.52 7.05 14.56
N ILE A 72 36.08 8.01 13.75
CA ILE A 72 34.72 8.52 13.80
C ILE A 72 33.85 7.34 13.35
N PRO A 73 33.02 6.75 14.22
CA PRO A 73 32.09 5.73 13.78
C PRO A 73 31.22 6.34 12.67
N PRO A 74 30.83 5.59 11.62
CA PRO A 74 29.95 6.14 10.60
C PRO A 74 28.70 6.65 11.32
N GLU A 75 28.58 7.97 11.32
CA GLU A 75 27.40 8.68 11.77
C GLU A 75 26.23 7.97 11.11
N LYS A 76 25.32 7.43 11.93
CA LYS A 76 24.12 6.76 11.44
C LYS A 76 23.41 7.80 10.58
N THR A 77 23.57 7.70 9.28
CA THR A 77 22.77 8.44 8.33
C THR A 77 21.36 7.91 8.54
N VAL A 78 20.61 8.58 9.41
CA VAL A 78 19.18 8.40 9.54
C VAL A 78 18.67 8.93 8.21
N THR A 79 18.60 8.05 7.21
CA THR A 79 17.79 8.28 6.03
C THR A 79 16.40 8.54 6.60
N MET A 80 16.00 9.81 6.67
CA MET A 80 14.67 10.22 7.06
C MET A 80 13.73 9.71 5.97
N SER A 81 13.43 8.41 6.02
CA SER A 81 12.43 7.80 5.17
C SER A 81 11.14 8.51 5.52
N THR A 82 10.60 9.26 4.58
CA THR A 82 9.35 10.02 4.70
C THR A 82 8.11 9.12 4.87
N PHE A 83 8.32 7.82 5.12
CA PHE A 83 7.29 6.78 5.20
C PHE A 83 7.31 6.11 6.58
N GLU A 84 6.14 6.04 7.22
CA GLU A 84 5.97 5.25 8.43
C GLU A 84 6.10 3.75 8.11
N GLN A 85 6.55 2.93 9.06
CA GLN A 85 6.70 1.49 8.81
C GLN A 85 5.37 0.80 8.44
N VAL A 86 4.26 1.15 9.10
CA VAL A 86 2.90 0.65 8.80
C VAL A 86 1.86 1.70 9.19
N VAL A 87 1.13 2.21 8.20
CA VAL A 87 0.00 3.12 8.44
C VAL A 87 -1.28 2.30 8.58
N VAL A 88 -1.95 2.40 9.72
CA VAL A 88 -3.25 1.76 9.97
C VAL A 88 -4.36 2.78 9.76
N ILE A 89 -5.30 2.52 8.86
CA ILE A 89 -6.41 3.42 8.52
C ILE A 89 -7.72 2.85 9.05
N ASP A 90 -8.52 3.67 9.74
CA ASP A 90 -9.89 3.32 10.12
C ASP A 90 -10.84 3.55 8.93
N GLY A 91 -11.51 2.51 8.45
CA GLY A 91 -12.49 2.57 7.37
C GLY A 91 -13.85 3.17 7.77
N LYS A 92 -14.13 3.35 9.07
CA LYS A 92 -15.42 3.87 9.53
C LYS A 92 -15.71 5.24 8.94
N GLY A 93 -16.88 5.40 8.32
CA GLY A 93 -17.35 6.71 7.88
C GLY A 93 -16.61 7.26 6.65
N HIS A 94 -15.79 6.46 5.98
CA HIS A 94 -15.09 6.86 4.76
C HIS A 94 -15.86 6.45 3.51
N LEU A 95 -15.75 7.25 2.45
CA LEU A 95 -16.29 6.93 1.14
C LEU A 95 -15.35 5.96 0.42
N LEU A 96 -15.87 4.78 0.05
CA LEU A 96 -15.11 3.65 -0.51
C LEU A 96 -14.16 4.07 -1.63
N GLY A 97 -14.67 4.75 -2.67
CA GLY A 97 -13.87 5.14 -3.83
C GLY A 97 -12.85 6.24 -3.53
N ARG A 98 -13.18 7.20 -2.66
CA ARG A 98 -12.25 8.29 -2.31
C ARG A 98 -11.09 7.77 -1.47
N LEU A 99 -11.37 6.90 -0.51
CA LEU A 99 -10.34 6.25 0.28
C LEU A 99 -9.47 5.34 -0.59
N ALA A 100 -10.07 4.57 -1.50
CA ALA A 100 -9.33 3.68 -2.40
C ALA A 100 -8.33 4.44 -3.29
N SER A 101 -8.69 5.62 -3.80
CA SER A 101 -7.80 6.43 -4.66
C SER A 101 -6.55 6.90 -3.91
N ILE A 102 -6.73 7.43 -2.70
CA ILE A 102 -5.63 7.92 -1.87
C ILE A 102 -4.73 6.73 -1.47
N VAL A 103 -5.33 5.62 -1.03
CA VAL A 103 -4.59 4.41 -0.68
C VAL A 103 -3.81 3.88 -1.88
N ALA A 104 -4.40 3.82 -3.08
CA ALA A 104 -3.72 3.35 -4.28
C ALA A 104 -2.46 4.17 -4.61
N LYS A 105 -2.53 5.51 -4.50
CA LYS A 105 -1.37 6.36 -4.73
C LYS A 105 -0.26 6.12 -3.70
N GLN A 106 -0.62 5.99 -2.43
CA GLN A 106 0.35 5.76 -1.35
C GLN A 106 1.03 4.38 -1.46
N LEU A 107 0.28 3.34 -1.88
CA LEU A 107 0.85 2.02 -2.14
C LEU A 107 1.91 2.04 -3.26
N LEU A 108 1.66 2.84 -4.32
CA LEU A 108 2.61 3.05 -5.41
C LEU A 108 3.84 3.87 -4.99
N SER A 109 3.69 4.77 -4.01
CA SER A 109 4.79 5.52 -3.40
C SER A 109 5.67 4.65 -2.48
N GLY A 110 5.21 3.46 -2.07
CA GLY A 110 5.98 2.55 -1.22
C GLY A 110 5.42 2.35 0.18
N GLN A 111 4.38 3.08 0.57
CA GLN A 111 3.80 3.03 1.91
C GLN A 111 3.12 1.67 2.17
N LYS A 112 3.42 1.04 3.31
CA LYS A 112 2.69 -0.14 3.80
C LYS A 112 1.42 0.33 4.52
N ILE A 113 0.26 -0.13 4.05
CA ILE A 113 -1.05 0.33 4.52
C ILE A 113 -1.90 -0.84 4.96
N VAL A 114 -2.51 -0.69 6.12
CA VAL A 114 -3.50 -1.62 6.65
C VAL A 114 -4.83 -0.88 6.80
N VAL A 115 -5.84 -1.27 6.02
CA VAL A 115 -7.19 -0.74 6.16
C VAL A 115 -7.99 -1.68 7.03
N VAL A 116 -8.62 -1.11 8.04
CA VAL A 116 -9.31 -1.82 9.11
C VAL A 116 -10.77 -1.36 9.11
N ARG A 117 -11.71 -2.21 9.55
CA ARG A 117 -13.15 -1.90 9.63
C ARG A 117 -13.80 -1.61 8.29
N CYS A 118 -13.55 -2.48 7.31
CA CYS A 118 -14.10 -2.32 5.97
C CYS A 118 -15.63 -2.49 5.91
N GLU A 119 -16.23 -3.17 6.89
CA GLU A 119 -17.68 -3.27 7.05
C GLU A 119 -18.35 -1.91 7.27
N ALA A 120 -17.63 -0.97 7.89
CA ALA A 120 -18.12 0.37 8.24
C ALA A 120 -17.83 1.43 7.15
N LEU A 121 -17.31 1.02 5.99
CA LEU A 121 -17.16 1.90 4.83
C LEU A 121 -18.52 2.32 4.29
N ASN A 122 -18.55 3.46 3.61
CA ASN A 122 -19.75 4.02 3.00
C ASN A 122 -19.63 4.19 1.49
N ILE A 123 -20.76 4.01 0.82
CA ILE A 123 -20.97 4.32 -0.58
C ILE A 123 -22.05 5.40 -0.62
N SER A 124 -21.84 6.45 -1.42
CA SER A 124 -22.87 7.48 -1.60
C SER A 124 -24.07 6.94 -2.37
N GLY A 125 -25.24 7.52 -2.10
CA GLY A 125 -26.50 7.10 -2.70
C GLY A 125 -27.24 6.07 -1.87
N GLU A 126 -28.51 5.85 -2.25
CA GLU A 126 -29.40 4.96 -1.52
C GLU A 126 -28.96 3.49 -1.61
N PHE A 127 -29.27 2.76 -0.53
CA PHE A 127 -29.00 1.35 -0.39
C PHE A 127 -29.48 0.52 -1.59
N PHE A 128 -30.74 0.68 -1.99
CA PHE A 128 -31.34 -0.07 -3.09
C PHE A 128 -30.60 0.15 -4.43
N ARG A 129 -30.14 1.38 -4.69
CA ARG A 129 -29.35 1.70 -5.89
C ARG A 129 -27.99 1.03 -5.87
N ALA A 130 -27.32 1.01 -4.72
CA ALA A 130 -26.05 0.31 -4.56
C ALA A 130 -26.20 -1.21 -4.75
N LYS A 131 -27.28 -1.78 -4.21
CA LYS A 131 -27.67 -3.19 -4.38
C LYS A 131 -27.87 -3.53 -5.86
N LEU A 132 -28.69 -2.78 -6.59
CA LEU A 132 -28.94 -3.02 -8.02
C LEU A 132 -27.66 -2.97 -8.85
N LYS A 133 -26.78 -1.99 -8.59
CA LYS A 133 -25.46 -1.91 -9.23
C LYS A 133 -24.61 -3.15 -8.96
N TYR A 134 -24.64 -3.65 -7.73
CA TYR A 134 -23.88 -4.84 -7.37
C TYR A 134 -24.48 -6.11 -8.02
N HIS A 135 -25.80 -6.29 -8.03
CA HIS A 135 -26.43 -7.40 -8.75
C HIS A 135 -26.18 -7.36 -10.26
N ALA A 136 -26.15 -6.18 -10.87
CA ALA A 136 -25.74 -6.03 -12.27
C ALA A 136 -24.30 -6.51 -12.49
N HIS A 137 -23.40 -6.29 -11.52
CA HIS A 137 -22.07 -6.88 -11.55
C HIS A 137 -22.08 -8.40 -11.39
N LEU A 138 -22.95 -8.96 -10.54
CA LEU A 138 -23.09 -10.41 -10.34
C LEU A 138 -23.59 -11.17 -11.57
N ARG A 139 -24.36 -10.50 -12.44
CA ARG A 139 -24.81 -11.08 -13.71
C ARG A 139 -23.66 -11.22 -14.73
N LYS A 140 -22.52 -10.57 -14.52
CA LYS A 140 -21.38 -10.62 -15.44
C LYS A 140 -20.59 -11.90 -15.23
N ILE A 141 -20.85 -12.89 -16.08
CA ILE A 141 -20.17 -14.17 -16.06
C ILE A 141 -19.62 -14.50 -17.44
N THR A 142 -18.53 -15.27 -17.48
CA THR A 142 -18.01 -15.82 -18.72
C THR A 142 -18.87 -17.00 -19.14
N ARG A 143 -19.44 -16.96 -20.35
CA ARG A 143 -20.40 -17.98 -20.82
C ARG A 143 -19.76 -19.36 -21.00
N TYR A 144 -18.54 -19.44 -21.54
CA TYR A 144 -17.90 -20.72 -21.88
C TYR A 144 -17.46 -21.52 -20.64
N ASN A 145 -16.90 -20.84 -19.64
CA ASN A 145 -16.48 -21.46 -18.38
C ASN A 145 -16.56 -20.40 -17.27
N PRO A 146 -17.58 -20.48 -16.40
CA PRO A 146 -17.74 -19.57 -15.26
C PRO A 146 -16.56 -19.55 -14.28
N THR A 147 -15.87 -20.67 -14.14
CA THR A 147 -14.81 -20.87 -13.14
C THR A 147 -13.47 -20.32 -13.61
N ARG A 148 -13.20 -20.37 -14.92
CA ARG A 148 -11.89 -20.00 -15.50
C ARG A 148 -12.02 -18.77 -16.39
N GLY A 149 -11.28 -17.71 -16.04
CA GLY A 149 -11.15 -16.51 -16.88
C GLY A 149 -12.28 -15.48 -16.73
N GLY A 150 -13.26 -15.70 -15.84
CA GLY A 150 -14.35 -14.77 -15.58
C GLY A 150 -14.14 -13.79 -14.42
N PRO A 151 -15.01 -12.76 -14.30
CA PRO A 151 -14.95 -11.83 -13.19
C PRO A 151 -15.25 -12.52 -11.85
N PHE A 152 -14.26 -12.62 -10.96
CA PHE A 152 -14.51 -13.09 -9.59
C PHE A 152 -15.32 -12.06 -8.80
N HIS A 153 -16.42 -12.53 -8.20
CA HIS A 153 -17.31 -11.70 -7.40
C HIS A 153 -17.07 -11.92 -5.91
N PHE A 154 -16.35 -11.00 -5.27
CA PHE A 154 -16.07 -11.09 -3.84
C PHE A 154 -17.19 -10.52 -2.98
N ARG A 155 -17.69 -11.30 -2.02
CA ARG A 155 -18.79 -10.91 -1.13
C ARG A 155 -18.36 -10.13 0.11
N ALA A 156 -17.16 -10.37 0.62
CA ALA A 156 -16.69 -9.70 1.84
C ALA A 156 -16.36 -8.21 1.60
N PRO A 157 -16.73 -7.29 2.52
CA PRO A 157 -16.47 -5.85 2.40
C PRO A 157 -15.01 -5.47 2.09
N SER A 158 -14.06 -6.14 2.72
CA SER A 158 -12.60 -6.08 2.61
C SER A 158 -12.14 -6.47 1.22
N ARG A 159 -12.72 -7.53 0.66
CA ARG A 159 -12.43 -7.96 -0.71
C ARG A 159 -13.08 -7.06 -1.75
N ILE A 160 -14.23 -6.46 -1.44
CA ILE A 160 -14.83 -5.40 -2.28
C ILE A 160 -13.90 -4.18 -2.30
N PHE A 161 -13.40 -3.75 -1.13
CA PHE A 161 -12.44 -2.66 -1.03
C PHE A 161 -11.12 -2.98 -1.75
N TYR A 162 -10.58 -4.18 -1.56
CA TYR A 162 -9.40 -4.67 -2.29
C TYR A 162 -9.61 -4.63 -3.81
N LYS A 163 -10.80 -5.02 -4.30
CA LYS A 163 -11.12 -4.96 -5.73
C LYS A 163 -11.17 -3.52 -6.25
N ALA A 164 -11.67 -2.57 -5.45
CA ALA A 164 -11.66 -1.16 -5.78
C ALA A 164 -10.23 -0.61 -5.89
N VAL A 165 -9.36 -0.92 -4.92
CA VAL A 165 -7.94 -0.52 -4.96
C VAL A 165 -7.19 -1.18 -6.12
N ARG A 166 -7.41 -2.48 -6.35
CA ARG A 166 -6.82 -3.22 -7.49
C ARG A 166 -7.22 -2.64 -8.85
N GLY A 167 -8.42 -2.08 -8.96
CA GLY A 167 -8.87 -1.38 -10.17
C GLY A 167 -8.15 -0.06 -10.44
N MET A 168 -7.54 0.54 -9.42
CA MET A 168 -6.81 1.82 -9.49
C MET A 168 -5.29 1.63 -9.61
N ILE A 169 -4.79 0.39 -9.55
CA ILE A 169 -3.36 0.04 -9.63
C ILE A 169 -3.11 -0.78 -10.91
N PRO A 170 -1.97 -0.56 -11.62
CA PRO A 170 -1.54 -1.37 -12.76
C PRO A 170 -1.05 -2.76 -12.30
N HIS A 171 -1.96 -3.58 -11.78
CA HIS A 171 -1.73 -4.85 -11.09
C HIS A 171 -1.21 -5.99 -11.98
N LYS A 172 -1.13 -5.79 -13.30
CA LYS A 172 -0.53 -6.76 -14.23
C LYS A 172 0.99 -6.63 -14.29
N THR A 173 1.54 -5.50 -13.85
CA THR A 173 2.99 -5.26 -13.82
C THR A 173 3.58 -5.71 -12.48
N ALA A 174 4.87 -6.05 -12.46
CA ALA A 174 5.59 -6.43 -11.22
C ALA A 174 5.50 -5.32 -10.15
N ARG A 175 5.62 -4.05 -10.57
CA ARG A 175 5.47 -2.89 -9.66
C ARG A 175 4.09 -2.84 -9.01
N GLY A 176 3.03 -3.07 -9.79
CA GLY A 176 1.66 -3.08 -9.28
C GLY A 176 1.37 -4.27 -8.36
N ALA A 177 1.93 -5.44 -8.67
CA ALA A 177 1.83 -6.62 -7.82
C ALA A 177 2.50 -6.37 -6.46
N ALA A 178 3.73 -5.84 -6.44
CA ALA A 178 4.44 -5.47 -5.21
C ALA A 178 3.68 -4.39 -4.40
N ALA A 179 2.99 -3.47 -5.07
CA ALA A 179 2.15 -2.47 -4.38
C ALA A 179 0.92 -3.11 -3.69
N LEU A 180 0.31 -4.13 -4.29
CA LEU A 180 -0.83 -4.84 -3.69
C LEU A 180 -0.40 -5.71 -2.50
N GLU A 181 0.81 -6.26 -2.50
CA GLU A 181 1.36 -7.01 -1.37
C GLU A 181 1.54 -6.15 -0.11
N ARG A 182 1.77 -4.84 -0.29
CA ARG A 182 1.86 -3.86 0.81
C ARG A 182 0.51 -3.56 1.46
N LEU A 183 -0.60 -3.84 0.78
CA LEU A 183 -1.95 -3.57 1.26
C LEU A 183 -2.49 -4.76 2.04
N LYS A 184 -2.90 -4.51 3.29
CA LYS A 184 -3.70 -5.47 4.07
C LYS A 184 -5.06 -4.87 4.36
N VAL A 185 -6.12 -5.67 4.22
CA VAL A 185 -7.51 -5.21 4.37
C VAL A 185 -8.25 -6.17 5.28
N PHE A 186 -8.88 -5.66 6.33
CA PHE A 186 -9.57 -6.46 7.34
C PHE A 186 -11.00 -5.97 7.59
N GLU A 187 -11.88 -6.93 7.90
CA GLU A 187 -13.16 -6.67 8.56
C GLU A 187 -12.95 -6.60 10.07
N GLY A 188 -13.62 -5.67 10.73
CA GLY A 188 -13.36 -5.38 12.14
C GLY A 188 -11.89 -5.03 12.35
N VAL A 189 -11.42 -5.19 13.58
CA VAL A 189 -10.03 -4.93 13.96
C VAL A 189 -9.43 -6.19 14.57
N PRO A 190 -8.51 -6.86 13.87
CA PRO A 190 -7.83 -8.01 14.43
C PRO A 190 -6.67 -7.60 15.38
N PRO A 191 -6.33 -8.44 16.37
CA PRO A 191 -5.06 -8.34 17.09
C PRO A 191 -3.95 -8.58 16.07
N PRO A 192 -2.91 -7.74 15.86
CA PRO A 192 -2.25 -6.73 16.69
C PRO A 192 -2.63 -5.25 16.41
N TYR A 193 -3.60 -4.99 15.53
CA TYR A 193 -3.97 -3.63 15.11
C TYR A 193 -4.88 -2.90 16.10
N ASP A 194 -5.41 -3.61 17.10
CA ASP A 194 -6.25 -3.06 18.16
C ASP A 194 -5.52 -2.01 19.00
N LYS A 195 -4.26 -2.31 19.36
CA LYS A 195 -3.40 -1.47 20.21
C LYS A 195 -2.76 -0.32 19.43
N LYS A 196 -2.73 -0.40 18.09
CA LYS A 196 -2.14 0.62 17.23
C LYS A 196 -3.11 1.80 17.05
N LYS A 197 -2.55 3.01 16.97
CA LYS A 197 -3.31 4.21 16.60
C LYS A 197 -3.82 4.04 15.17
N LYS A 198 -5.11 4.26 14.99
CA LYS A 198 -5.77 4.22 13.68
C LYS A 198 -5.86 5.65 13.16
N MET A 199 -5.33 5.88 11.98
CA MET A 199 -5.36 7.15 11.28
C MET A 199 -6.64 7.29 10.45
N VAL A 200 -7.00 8.53 10.16
CA VAL A 200 -8.20 8.90 9.40
C VAL A 200 -7.77 9.73 8.20
N VAL A 201 -8.40 9.52 7.06
CA VAL A 201 -8.12 10.28 5.84
C VAL A 201 -9.21 11.34 5.66
N PRO A 202 -8.97 12.61 6.03
CA PRO A 202 -10.02 13.64 6.06
C PRO A 202 -10.62 13.89 4.68
N GLN A 203 -9.82 13.76 3.61
CA GLN A 203 -10.28 13.94 2.24
C GLN A 203 -11.32 12.88 1.79
N ALA A 204 -11.37 11.73 2.47
CA ALA A 204 -12.27 10.63 2.15
C ALA A 204 -13.43 10.48 3.17
N LEU A 205 -13.48 11.28 4.23
CA LEU A 205 -14.54 11.24 5.22
C LEU A 205 -15.89 11.63 4.60
N ARG A 206 -16.91 10.81 4.85
CA ARG A 206 -18.29 11.02 4.40
C ARG A 206 -18.84 12.34 4.91
N VAL A 207 -18.67 12.64 6.19
CA VAL A 207 -19.23 13.85 6.82
C VAL A 207 -18.74 15.13 6.15
N LEU A 208 -17.47 15.14 5.70
CA LEU A 208 -16.88 16.31 5.06
C LEU A 208 -17.19 16.39 3.56
N ARG A 209 -17.50 15.27 2.92
CA ARG A 209 -17.57 15.18 1.45
C ARG A 209 -18.95 14.96 0.88
N LEU A 210 -19.86 14.40 1.65
CA LEU A 210 -21.24 14.19 1.26
C LEU A 210 -22.08 15.31 1.88
N GLN A 211 -22.87 15.99 1.05
CA GLN A 211 -23.80 17.01 1.54
C GLN A 211 -24.75 16.40 2.59
N PRO A 212 -25.01 17.09 3.71
CA PRO A 212 -26.01 16.67 4.68
C PRO A 212 -27.37 16.41 4.02
N GLY A 213 -28.11 15.41 4.51
CA GLY A 213 -29.41 15.00 3.96
C GLY A 213 -29.34 14.04 2.77
N ARG A 214 -28.15 13.74 2.21
CA ARG A 214 -28.01 12.72 1.16
C ARG A 214 -27.89 11.32 1.76
N LYS A 215 -28.73 10.39 1.27
CA LYS A 215 -28.70 8.98 1.66
C LYS A 215 -27.36 8.34 1.28
N TYR A 216 -26.91 7.41 2.11
CA TYR A 216 -25.71 6.61 1.89
C TYR A 216 -25.97 5.15 2.24
N CYS A 217 -25.12 4.28 1.72
CA CYS A 217 -25.13 2.85 1.99
C CYS A 217 -23.89 2.47 2.80
N THR A 218 -24.04 1.59 3.78
CA THR A 218 -22.92 0.96 4.49
C THR A 218 -22.52 -0.32 3.76
N VAL A 219 -21.22 -0.53 3.53
CA VAL A 219 -20.72 -1.68 2.74
C VAL A 219 -21.01 -3.01 3.45
N GLY A 220 -21.00 -3.05 4.78
CA GLY A 220 -21.40 -4.22 5.56
C GLY A 220 -22.80 -4.70 5.23
N ARG A 221 -23.80 -3.79 5.21
CA ARG A 221 -25.18 -4.12 4.84
C ARG A 221 -25.29 -4.61 3.40
N LEU A 222 -24.60 -3.94 2.47
CA LEU A 222 -24.57 -4.36 1.06
C LEU A 222 -24.02 -5.78 0.91
N SER A 223 -22.91 -6.05 1.60
CA SER A 223 -22.19 -7.32 1.55
C SER A 223 -23.04 -8.48 2.07
N HIS A 224 -23.80 -8.25 3.15
CA HIS A 224 -24.70 -9.25 3.72
C HIS A 224 -25.76 -9.71 2.73
N GLU A 225 -26.45 -8.77 2.09
CA GLU A 225 -27.51 -9.11 1.13
C GLU A 225 -27.01 -9.83 -0.12
N VAL A 226 -25.73 -9.68 -0.46
CA VAL A 226 -25.13 -10.36 -1.62
C VAL A 226 -24.52 -11.72 -1.25
N GLY A 227 -24.54 -12.11 0.02
CA GLY A 227 -24.11 -13.44 0.49
C GLY A 227 -22.92 -13.46 1.45
N TRP A 228 -22.61 -12.35 2.12
CA TRP A 228 -21.60 -12.34 3.18
C TRP A 228 -22.17 -12.83 4.51
N LYS A 229 -21.78 -14.05 4.92
CA LYS A 229 -22.32 -14.75 6.09
C LYS A 229 -21.75 -14.31 7.45
N TYR A 230 -20.63 -13.60 7.46
CA TYR A 230 -19.85 -13.34 8.68
C TYR A 230 -20.20 -12.02 9.38
N GLN A 231 -21.29 -11.35 9.00
CA GLN A 231 -21.68 -10.06 9.58
C GLN A 231 -21.84 -10.16 11.11
N ASP A 232 -22.59 -11.15 11.60
CA ASP A 232 -22.88 -11.29 13.03
C ASP A 232 -21.64 -11.67 13.83
N ILE A 233 -20.78 -12.50 13.25
CA ILE A 233 -19.50 -12.90 13.87
C ILE A 233 -18.60 -11.67 14.05
N VAL A 234 -18.46 -10.85 13.01
CA VAL A 234 -17.68 -9.60 13.11
C VAL A 234 -18.30 -8.63 14.11
N GLY A 235 -19.64 -8.52 14.15
CA GLY A 235 -20.35 -7.73 15.15
C GLY A 235 -19.99 -8.12 16.59
N ARG A 236 -20.13 -9.42 16.92
CA ARG A 236 -19.79 -9.96 18.25
C ARG A 236 -18.32 -9.71 18.63
N LEU A 237 -17.40 -9.91 17.69
CA LEU A 237 -15.96 -9.68 17.91
C LEU A 237 -15.66 -8.20 18.16
N GLU A 238 -16.27 -7.30 17.38
CA GLU A 238 -16.12 -5.86 17.54
C GLU A 238 -16.70 -5.36 18.86
N ASP A 239 -17.82 -5.92 19.33
CA ASP A 239 -18.42 -5.53 20.61
C ASP A 239 -17.57 -6.00 21.79
N ARG A 240 -17.05 -7.24 21.75
CA ARG A 240 -16.05 -7.71 22.73
C ARG A 240 -14.81 -6.81 22.75
N ARG A 241 -14.37 -6.36 21.58
CA ARG A 241 -13.22 -5.45 21.45
C ARG A 241 -13.52 -4.06 22.02
N LYS A 242 -14.70 -3.48 21.74
CA LYS A 242 -15.11 -2.18 22.29
C LYS A 242 -15.19 -2.21 23.81
N ALA A 243 -15.71 -3.29 24.40
CA ALA A 243 -15.74 -3.46 25.86
C ALA A 243 -14.33 -3.45 26.47
N LYS A 244 -13.37 -4.20 25.88
CA LYS A 244 -11.96 -4.17 26.29
C LYS A 244 -11.33 -2.78 26.11
N ALA A 245 -11.66 -2.09 25.02
CA ALA A 245 -11.14 -0.75 24.73
C ALA A 245 -11.69 0.31 25.70
N ALA A 246 -12.94 0.20 26.12
CA ALA A 246 -13.55 1.08 27.12
C ALA A 246 -12.86 0.94 28.48
N ALA A 247 -12.70 -0.29 28.97
CA ALA A 247 -11.98 -0.56 30.22
C ALA A 247 -10.52 -0.05 30.17
N TYR A 248 -9.84 -0.18 29.03
CA TYR A 248 -8.51 0.40 28.83
C TYR A 248 -8.53 1.94 28.86
N TYR A 249 -9.53 2.56 28.22
CA TYR A 249 -9.64 4.01 28.14
C TYR A 249 -9.91 4.65 29.50
N GLU A 250 -10.72 4.04 30.36
CA GLU A 250 -10.96 4.51 31.73
C GLU A 250 -9.66 4.53 32.54
N ARG A 251 -8.88 3.45 32.50
CA ARG A 251 -7.55 3.37 33.14
C ARG A 251 -6.61 4.44 32.59
N LYS A 252 -6.59 4.61 31.27
CA LYS A 252 -5.76 5.62 30.59
C LYS A 252 -6.18 7.05 30.98
N LYS A 253 -7.47 7.31 31.14
CA LYS A 253 -8.01 8.63 31.53
C LYS A 253 -7.59 8.99 32.95
N ILE A 254 -7.67 8.04 33.88
CA ILE A 254 -7.20 8.24 35.27
C ILE A 254 -5.70 8.53 35.29
N ALA A 255 -4.89 7.70 34.61
CA ALA A 255 -3.45 7.91 34.52
C ALA A 255 -3.09 9.26 33.85
N ALA A 256 -3.82 9.67 32.81
CA ALA A 256 -3.60 10.96 32.15
C ALA A 256 -3.92 12.14 33.09
N ARG A 257 -4.96 12.02 33.92
CA ARG A 257 -5.30 13.03 34.94
C ARG A 257 -4.20 13.13 35.99
N GLN A 258 -3.75 11.99 36.54
CA GLN A 258 -2.64 11.94 37.49
C GLN A 258 -1.36 12.58 36.92
N LEU A 259 -1.03 12.29 35.66
CA LEU A 259 0.11 12.92 34.97
C LEU A 259 -0.09 14.43 34.79
N SER A 260 -1.31 14.89 34.48
CA SER A 260 -1.58 16.32 34.36
C SER A 260 -1.50 17.06 35.69
N ASP A 261 -1.93 16.42 36.78
CA ASP A 261 -1.87 17.00 38.12
C ASP A 261 -0.42 17.03 38.62
N ALA A 262 0.35 15.95 38.40
CA ALA A 262 1.78 15.90 38.69
C ALA A 262 2.60 16.93 37.89
N LYS A 263 2.23 17.20 36.64
CA LYS A 263 2.87 18.26 35.83
C LYS A 263 2.62 19.67 36.38
N LYS A 264 1.44 19.92 36.97
CA LYS A 264 1.13 21.21 37.58
C LYS A 264 1.85 21.42 38.91
N THR A 265 2.06 20.35 39.66
CA THR A 265 2.74 20.40 40.96
C THR A 265 4.26 20.29 40.86
N ALA A 266 4.81 19.91 39.71
CA ALA A 266 6.24 19.77 39.51
C ALA A 266 6.95 21.13 39.67
N ALA A 267 7.90 21.20 40.61
CA ALA A 267 8.78 22.36 40.75
C ALA A 267 9.77 22.39 39.58
N VAL A 268 9.66 23.40 38.73
CA VAL A 268 10.51 23.63 37.55
C VAL A 268 11.27 24.94 37.75
N LYS A 269 12.54 25.01 37.34
CA LYS A 269 13.34 26.25 37.44
C LYS A 269 12.67 27.37 36.63
N ASP A 270 12.66 28.58 37.17
CA ASP A 270 11.98 29.72 36.53
C ASP A 270 12.51 30.03 35.12
N GLU A 271 13.81 29.82 34.89
CA GLU A 271 14.44 29.97 33.57
C GLU A 271 13.82 29.02 32.54
N THR A 272 13.63 27.75 32.92
CA THR A 272 13.01 26.75 32.05
C THR A 272 11.52 27.02 31.83
N THR A 273 10.81 27.55 32.82
CA THR A 273 9.40 27.93 32.69
C THR A 273 9.25 29.09 31.70
N LYS A 274 10.11 30.11 31.76
CA LYS A 274 10.14 31.22 30.79
C LYS A 274 10.43 30.73 29.37
N ALA A 275 11.37 29.81 29.21
CA ALA A 275 11.69 29.22 27.91
C ALA A 275 10.51 28.40 27.35
N LEU A 276 9.84 27.58 28.18
CA LEU A 276 8.67 26.80 27.76
C LEU A 276 7.49 27.70 27.36
N ALA A 277 7.25 28.77 28.12
CA ALA A 277 6.21 29.76 27.81
C ALA A 277 6.47 30.47 26.46
N ALA A 278 7.72 30.77 26.13
CA ALA A 278 8.09 31.36 24.85
C ALA A 278 7.75 30.45 23.65
N PHE A 279 7.79 29.13 23.84
CA PHE A 279 7.40 28.14 22.84
C PHE A 279 5.92 27.71 22.93
N GLY A 280 5.16 28.26 23.89
CA GLY A 280 3.73 27.98 24.09
C GLY A 280 3.39 26.63 24.73
N TYR A 281 4.32 26.07 25.53
CA TYR A 281 4.13 24.83 26.29
C TYR A 281 3.64 25.06 27.71
#